data_AF-A0A3L8E343-F1
#
_entry.id   AF-A0A3L8E343-F1
#
_cell.length_a   1.000
_cell.length_b   1.000
_cell.length_c   1.000
_cell.angle_alpha   90.00
_cell.angle_beta   90.00
_cell.angle_gamma   90.00
#
_symmetry.space_group_name_H-M   'P 1'
#
loop_
_entity.id
_entity.type
_entity.pdbx_description
1 polymer ?
#
loop_
_entity_poly.entity_id
_entity_poly.type
_entity_poly.pdbx_seq_one_letter_code
_entity_poly.pdbx_strand_id
1 'polypeptide(L)'
;MQNNGIFTEILPFIPSMITKQPKSGFVQTLKKGGKALLIFEGALLLGSYGIWRCMNTSQDFRYRMHQHFPSILETYYVVGETLSGNNQLRTFDYTTWSEERNEH
;
A
#
# COMPACT_ATOMS: atom_id res chain seq x y z
N MET A 1 -56.17 -68.79 4.03
CA MET A 1 -55.51 -67.63 4.65
C MET A 1 -54.17 -67.46 3.96
N GLN A 2 -54.10 -66.50 3.03
CA GLN A 2 -52.96 -66.32 2.14
C GLN A 2 -51.86 -65.53 2.85
N ASN A 3 -50.70 -66.17 3.03
CA ASN A 3 -49.55 -65.62 3.73
C ASN A 3 -48.82 -64.66 2.77
N ASN A 4 -49.09 -63.36 2.90
CA ASN A 4 -48.58 -62.34 2.00
C ASN A 4 -47.34 -61.67 2.59
N GLY A 5 -46.22 -61.87 1.89
CA GLY A 5 -45.25 -60.80 1.65
C GLY A 5 -44.36 -60.43 2.82
N ILE A 6 -43.19 -61.07 2.87
CA ILE A 6 -41.97 -60.50 3.44
C ILE A 6 -41.75 -59.13 2.77
N PHE A 7 -42.17 -58.05 3.43
CA PHE A 7 -41.86 -56.69 3.01
C PHE A 7 -40.46 -56.39 3.54
N THR A 8 -39.45 -56.55 2.70
CA THR A 8 -38.11 -56.04 2.95
C THR A 8 -38.19 -54.52 3.06
N GLU A 9 -38.24 -54.00 4.29
CA GLU A 9 -38.12 -52.57 4.56
C GLU A 9 -36.71 -52.08 4.20
N ILE A 10 -36.63 -51.44 3.04
CA ILE A 10 -35.45 -50.72 2.57
C ILE A 10 -35.41 -49.41 3.40
N LEU A 11 -34.44 -49.28 4.31
CA LEU A 11 -34.21 -48.00 5.00
C LEU A 11 -33.91 -46.90 3.97
N PRO A 12 -34.53 -45.71 4.05
CA PRO A 12 -34.19 -44.62 3.15
C PRO A 12 -32.77 -44.15 3.45
N PHE A 13 -31.88 -44.25 2.46
CA PHE A 13 -30.57 -43.60 2.50
C PHE A 13 -30.79 -42.08 2.52
N ILE A 14 -30.71 -41.48 3.71
CA ILE A 14 -30.78 -40.03 3.89
C ILE A 14 -29.43 -39.45 3.43
N PRO A 15 -29.34 -38.70 2.32
CA PRO A 15 -28.11 -38.03 1.96
C PRO A 15 -27.83 -36.98 3.04
N SER A 16 -26.69 -37.09 3.72
CA SER A 16 -26.25 -36.09 4.68
C SER A 16 -26.07 -34.75 3.96
N MET A 17 -27.02 -33.83 4.15
CA MET A 17 -26.82 -32.42 3.79
C MET A 17 -25.80 -31.82 4.76
N ILE A 18 -24.52 -31.90 4.42
CA ILE A 18 -23.49 -31.06 5.04
C ILE A 18 -23.74 -29.63 4.55
N THR A 19 -24.51 -28.87 5.31
CA THR A 19 -24.78 -27.47 5.02
C THR A 19 -23.49 -26.67 5.27
N LYS A 20 -22.97 -26.03 4.21
CA LYS A 20 -21.81 -25.14 4.35
C LYS A 20 -22.26 -23.95 5.20
N GLN A 21 -21.77 -23.88 6.43
CA GLN A 21 -22.06 -22.76 7.34
C GLN A 21 -21.67 -21.44 6.65
N PRO A 22 -22.55 -20.43 6.65
CA PRO A 22 -22.25 -19.16 5.99
C PRO A 22 -21.03 -18.54 6.67
N LYS A 23 -19.96 -18.30 5.90
CA LYS A 23 -18.74 -17.65 6.40
C LYS A 23 -19.13 -16.31 7.03
N SER A 24 -18.92 -16.22 8.36
CA SER A 24 -19.28 -15.08 9.22
C SER A 24 -19.05 -13.74 8.53
N GLY A 25 -20.06 -12.86 8.54
CA GLY A 25 -20.01 -11.55 7.91
C GLY A 25 -18.81 -10.70 8.36
N PHE A 26 -18.34 -10.91 9.60
CA PHE A 26 -17.14 -10.27 10.13
C PHE A 26 -15.87 -10.64 9.35
N VAL A 27 -15.70 -11.92 8.98
CA VAL A 27 -14.55 -12.39 8.19
C VAL A 27 -14.57 -11.78 6.79
N GLN A 28 -15.75 -11.55 6.22
CA GLN A 28 -15.87 -10.89 4.91
C GLN A 28 -15.51 -9.41 4.98
N THR A 29 -15.93 -8.69 6.02
CA THR A 29 -15.55 -7.29 6.25
C THR A 29 -14.06 -7.16 6.50
N LEU A 30 -13.46 -8.04 7.32
CA LEU A 30 -12.02 -8.03 7.57
C LEU A 30 -11.22 -8.33 6.29
N LYS A 31 -11.69 -9.27 5.48
CA LYS A 31 -11.07 -9.60 4.18
C LYS A 31 -11.11 -8.43 3.19
N LYS A 32 -12.20 -7.66 3.19
CA LYS A 32 -12.33 -6.44 2.37
C LYS A 32 -11.45 -5.31 2.90
N GLY A 33 -11.46 -5.07 4.22
CA GLY A 33 -10.65 -4.05 4.88
C GLY A 33 -9.15 -4.31 4.73
N GLY A 34 -8.69 -5.54 4.96
CA GLY A 34 -7.28 -5.91 4.81
C GLY A 34 -6.77 -5.74 3.38
N LYS A 35 -7.58 -6.06 2.36
CA LYS A 35 -7.21 -5.80 0.96
C LYS A 35 -7.10 -4.30 0.67
N ALA A 36 -8.00 -3.49 1.22
CA ALA A 36 -7.97 -2.04 1.04
C ALA A 36 -6.71 -1.42 1.67
N LEU A 37 -6.36 -1.85 2.90
CA LEU A 37 -5.13 -1.40 3.57
C LEU A 37 -3.87 -1.76 2.78
N LEU A 38 -3.76 -2.98 2.26
CA LEU A 38 -2.62 -3.38 1.45
C LEU A 38 -2.48 -2.56 0.16
N ILE A 39 -3.59 -2.25 -0.51
CA ILE A 39 -3.57 -1.40 -1.71
C ILE A 39 -3.17 0.03 -1.33
N PHE A 40 -3.71 0.54 -0.23
CA PHE A 40 -3.43 1.88 0.26
C PHE A 40 -1.97 2.05 0.68
N GLU A 41 -1.44 1.14 1.51
CA GLU A 41 -0.04 1.11 1.90
C GLU A 41 0.88 0.92 0.69
N GLY A 42 0.52 0.04 -0.24
CA GLY A 42 1.24 -0.16 -1.49
C GLY A 42 1.30 1.13 -2.32
N ALA A 43 0.19 1.85 -2.46
CA ALA A 43 0.13 3.11 -3.17
C ALA A 43 0.97 4.21 -2.48
N LEU A 44 0.92 4.28 -1.15
CA LEU A 44 1.73 5.24 -0.38
C LEU A 44 3.23 4.96 -0.49
N LEU A 45 3.65 3.69 -0.39
CA LEU A 45 5.06 3.29 -0.53
C LEU A 45 5.56 3.57 -1.95
N LEU A 46 4.79 3.20 -2.98
CA LEU A 46 5.15 3.46 -4.37
C LEU A 46 5.20 4.96 -4.67
N GLY A 47 4.24 5.74 -4.16
CA GLY A 47 4.20 7.20 -4.31
C GLY A 47 5.39 7.87 -3.63
N SER A 48 5.66 7.52 -2.37
CA SER A 48 6.80 8.03 -1.60
C SER A 48 8.13 7.68 -2.28
N TYR A 49 8.29 6.43 -2.74
CA TYR A 49 9.48 6.01 -3.49
C TYR A 49 9.64 6.75 -4.82
N GLY A 50 8.54 6.96 -5.55
CA GLY A 50 8.54 7.74 -6.79
C GLY A 50 9.02 9.17 -6.56
N ILE A 51 8.50 9.84 -5.53
CA ILE A 51 8.92 11.18 -5.13
C ILE A 51 10.41 11.20 -4.76
N TRP A 52 10.85 10.25 -3.93
CA TRP A 52 12.26 10.12 -3.54
C TRP A 52 13.17 9.92 -4.76
N ARG A 53 12.77 9.07 -5.72
CA ARG A 53 13.50 8.86 -6.97
C ARG A 53 13.60 10.15 -7.79
N CYS A 54 12.49 10.87 -7.97
CA CYS A 54 12.48 12.13 -8.71
C CYS A 54 13.38 13.20 -8.06
N MET A 55 13.37 13.30 -6.72
CA MET A 55 14.25 14.21 -5.97
C MET A 55 15.74 13.83 -6.09
N ASN A 56 16.07 12.54 -6.19
CA ASN A 56 17.45 12.10 -6.39
C ASN A 56 17.92 12.27 -7.84
N THR A 57 17.03 12.12 -8.83
CA THR A 57 17.40 12.17 -10.25
C THR A 57 17.53 13.59 -10.80
N SER A 58 16.75 14.56 -10.32
CA SER A 58 16.71 15.90 -10.93
C SER A 58 16.70 17.03 -9.91
N GLN A 59 17.59 18.00 -10.10
CA GLN A 59 17.69 19.22 -9.29
C GLN A 59 16.50 20.17 -9.53
N ASP A 60 16.00 20.25 -10.76
CA ASP A 60 14.81 21.05 -11.10
C ASP A 60 13.55 20.59 -10.34
N PHE A 61 13.41 19.29 -10.12
CA PHE A 61 12.30 18.77 -9.32
C PHE A 61 12.44 19.18 -7.86
N ARG A 62 13.67 19.15 -7.31
CA ARG A 62 13.93 19.67 -5.96
C ARG A 62 13.61 21.16 -5.87
N TYR A 63 13.93 21.94 -6.91
CA TYR A 63 13.59 23.37 -6.96
C TYR A 63 12.08 23.61 -6.98
N ARG A 64 11.32 22.86 -7.78
CA ARG A 64 9.85 22.94 -7.75
C ARG A 64 9.26 22.55 -6.40
N MET A 65 9.83 21.53 -5.74
CA MET A 65 9.41 21.17 -4.37
C MET A 65 9.81 22.22 -3.35
N HIS A 66 10.94 22.89 -3.51
CA HIS A 66 11.30 24.03 -2.67
C HIS A 66 10.25 25.15 -2.76
N GLN A 67 9.73 25.44 -3.96
CA GLN A 67 8.72 26.48 -4.16
C GLN A 67 7.33 26.12 -3.62
N HIS A 68 6.86 24.88 -3.84
CA HIS A 68 5.51 24.48 -3.44
C HIS A 68 5.42 23.86 -2.05
N PHE A 69 6.43 23.08 -1.65
CA PHE A 69 6.43 22.26 -0.44
C PHE A 69 7.80 22.29 0.28
N PRO A 70 8.23 23.46 0.78
CA PRO A 70 9.55 23.62 1.38
C PRO A 70 9.79 22.66 2.55
N SER A 71 8.78 22.43 3.40
CA SER A 71 8.89 21.53 4.56
C SER A 71 9.16 20.06 4.19
N ILE A 72 8.64 19.59 3.05
CA ILE A 72 8.89 18.22 2.57
C ILE A 72 10.33 18.10 2.12
N LEU A 73 10.82 19.10 1.39
CA LEU A 73 12.20 19.12 0.91
C LEU A 73 13.19 19.24 2.07
N GLU A 74 12.90 20.05 3.08
CA GLU A 74 13.73 20.12 4.30
C GLU A 74 13.84 18.78 5.00
N THR A 75 12.71 18.08 5.18
CA THR A 75 12.71 16.75 5.79
C THR A 75 13.54 15.77 4.95
N TYR A 76 13.45 15.82 3.62
CA TYR A 76 14.28 15.02 2.73
C TYR A 76 15.78 15.28 2.95
N TYR A 77 16.19 16.54 3.07
CA TYR A 77 17.59 16.87 3.36
C TYR A 77 18.03 16.39 4.74
N VAL A 78 17.23 16.62 5.79
CA VAL A 78 17.54 16.15 7.14
C VAL A 78 17.69 14.62 7.16
N VAL A 79 16.77 13.89 6.54
CA VAL A 79 16.86 12.43 6.43
C VAL A 79 18.12 12.02 5.67
N GLY A 80 18.42 12.68 4.54
CA GLY A 80 19.65 12.41 3.78
C GLY A 80 20.94 12.70 4.57
N GLU A 81 20.95 13.76 5.38
CA GLU A 81 22.07 14.12 6.26
C GLU A 81 22.24 13.10 7.39
N THR A 82 21.14 12.68 8.03
CA THR A 82 21.19 11.68 9.11
C THR A 82 21.61 10.29 8.62
N LEU A 83 21.20 9.89 7.41
CA LEU A 83 21.52 8.58 6.86
C LEU A 83 22.92 8.51 6.23
N SER A 84 23.36 9.56 5.54
CA SER A 84 24.64 9.57 4.81
C SER A 84 25.75 10.32 5.55
N GLY A 85 25.46 10.96 6.69
CA GLY A 85 26.42 11.57 7.60
C GLY A 85 27.12 12.84 7.08
N ASN A 86 27.10 13.13 5.78
CA ASN A 86 27.87 14.23 5.18
C ASN A 86 27.32 14.74 3.84
N ASN A 87 26.00 14.81 3.70
CA ASN A 87 25.38 15.23 2.44
C ASN A 87 25.39 16.77 2.30
N GLN A 88 26.31 17.30 1.48
CA GLN A 88 26.33 18.72 1.08
C GLN A 88 25.28 19.06 -0.01
N LEU A 89 24.34 18.16 -0.27
CA LEU A 89 23.35 18.29 -1.34
C LEU A 89 22.49 19.56 -1.18
N ARG A 90 22.11 19.87 0.06
CA ARG A 90 21.38 21.09 0.40
C ARG A 90 22.16 22.34 -0.01
N THR A 91 23.42 22.44 0.41
CA THR A 91 24.28 23.60 0.12
C THR A 91 24.54 23.75 -1.37
N PHE A 92 24.77 22.64 -2.07
CA PHE A 92 24.94 22.61 -3.52
C PHE A 92 23.70 23.16 -4.23
N ASP A 93 22.51 22.65 -3.89
CA ASP A 93 21.25 23.11 -4.48
C ASP A 93 21.01 24.62 -4.27
N TYR A 94 21.20 25.11 -3.03
CA TYR A 94 21.04 26.54 -2.73
C TYR A 94 22.04 27.44 -3.44
N THR A 95 23.28 26.97 -3.61
CA THR A 95 24.31 27.73 -4.33
C THR A 95 23.90 27.90 -5.79
N THR A 96 23.55 26.80 -6.47
CA THR A 96 23.08 26.83 -7.87
C THR A 96 21.86 27.74 -8.03
N TRP A 97 20.85 27.63 -7.17
CA TRP A 97 19.65 28.48 -7.26
C TRP A 97 19.91 29.95 -6.92
N SER A 98 20.97 30.25 -6.16
CA SER A 98 21.38 31.62 -5.89
C SER A 98 22.13 32.23 -7.07
N GLU A 99 22.95 31.44 -7.77
CA GLU A 99 23.66 31.85 -8.98
C GLU A 99 22.68 32.13 -10.13
N GLU A 100 21.73 31.22 -10.38
CA GLU A 100 20.67 31.38 -11.39
C GLU A 100 19.81 32.64 -11.16
N ARG A 101 19.62 33.05 -9.90
CA ARG A 101 18.87 34.28 -9.57
C ARG A 101 19.69 35.56 -9.74
N ASN A 102 21.01 35.48 -9.69
CA ASN A 102 21.89 36.66 -9.78
C ASN A 102 22.28 36.99 -11.23
N GLU A 103 22.14 36.03 -12.15
CA GLU A 103 22.42 36.22 -13.59
C GLU A 103 21.23 36.79 -14.39
N HIS A 104 20.07 36.98 -13.73
CA HIS A 104 18.83 37.54 -14.30
C HIS A 104 18.52 38.94 -13.77
#